data_AF-A0A4S3JHT5-F1
#
_entry.id   AF-A0A4S3JHT5-F1
#
_cell.length_a   1.000
_cell.length_b   1.000
_cell.length_c   1.000
_cell.angle_alpha   90.00
_cell.angle_beta   90.00
_cell.angle_gamma   90.00
#
_symmetry.space_group_name_H-M   'P 1'
#
loop_
_entity.id
_entity.type
_entity.pdbx_description
1 polymer ?
#
loop_
_entity_poly.entity_id
_entity_poly.type
_entity_poly.pdbx_seq_one_letter_code
_entity_poly.pdbx_strand_id
1 'polypeptide(L)'
;MIHLDGRTLEGGGQLVRIAVALSALTGNPVHIENIRGNRSGKKGLKQSHLAAIQFLASLTGSSVSGAEVGSSSLSFYPPKTRSNPSAQGQRINELRVKPAMKIELPTAGSIFLIFQAIYPYLLHVGAFTEEPISVTITGGTNVSFAPSIDYVAQVLVPNFARSPLIFVERAIIHNGFPISLCLTSVNSVAE
;
A
#
# COMPACT_ATOMS: atom_id res chain seq x y z
N MET A 1 7.82 14.56 13.02
CA MET A 1 7.42 14.48 11.60
C MET A 1 8.69 14.32 10.79
N ILE A 2 8.70 13.40 9.83
CA ILE A 2 9.86 13.11 8.97
C ILE A 2 9.72 13.93 7.69
N HIS A 3 10.80 14.54 7.21
CA HIS A 3 10.83 15.29 5.96
C HIS A 3 11.68 14.55 4.92
N LEU A 4 11.14 14.37 3.72
CA LEU A 4 11.81 13.65 2.63
C LEU A 4 11.83 14.50 1.36
N ASP A 5 12.96 14.49 0.65
CA ASP A 5 13.06 15.03 -0.70
C ASP A 5 12.70 13.93 -1.72
N GLY A 6 11.64 14.15 -2.50
CA GLY A 6 11.18 13.25 -3.56
C GLY A 6 12.13 13.10 -4.74
N ARG A 7 13.27 13.80 -4.74
CA ARG A 7 14.41 13.62 -5.65
C ARG A 7 15.46 12.65 -5.11
N THR A 8 15.36 12.19 -3.87
CA THR A 8 16.32 11.25 -3.29
C THR A 8 16.39 9.96 -4.12
N LEU A 9 17.61 9.47 -4.35
CA LEU A 9 17.93 8.31 -5.20
C LEU A 9 17.36 8.45 -6.62
N GLU A 10 16.56 7.48 -7.10
CA GLU A 10 15.96 7.53 -8.43
C GLU A 10 15.01 8.72 -8.64
N GLY A 11 14.58 9.38 -7.55
CA GLY A 11 13.56 10.43 -7.59
C GLY A 11 12.27 9.95 -8.27
N GLY A 12 11.89 8.71 -8.00
CA GLY A 12 10.75 8.02 -8.59
C GLY A 12 9.53 7.96 -7.67
N GLY A 13 8.51 7.21 -8.09
CA GLY A 13 7.30 7.01 -7.29
C GLY A 13 7.46 6.04 -6.11
N GLN A 14 8.57 5.30 -6.08
CA GLN A 14 8.83 4.29 -5.05
C GLN A 14 9.02 4.92 -3.67
N LEU A 15 9.71 6.06 -3.60
CA LEU A 15 9.91 6.80 -2.35
C LEU A 15 8.57 7.14 -1.68
N VAL A 16 7.61 7.66 -2.45
CA VAL A 16 6.27 8.01 -1.92
C VAL A 16 5.56 6.77 -1.36
N ARG A 17 5.57 5.66 -2.10
CA ARG A 17 4.92 4.42 -1.66
C ARG A 17 5.48 3.89 -0.36
N ILE A 18 6.81 3.81 -0.27
CA ILE A 18 7.50 3.31 0.93
C ILE A 18 7.28 4.26 2.10
N ALA A 19 7.45 5.57 1.90
CA ALA A 19 7.33 6.57 2.95
C ALA A 19 5.93 6.56 3.58
N VAL A 20 4.88 6.51 2.76
CA VAL A 20 3.49 6.50 3.25
C VAL A 20 3.15 5.16 3.92
N ALA A 21 3.61 4.03 3.38
CA ALA A 21 3.43 2.72 4.01
C ALA A 21 4.08 2.64 5.40
N LEU A 22 5.33 3.13 5.52
CA LEU A 22 6.05 3.17 6.79
C LEU A 22 5.45 4.19 7.76
N SER A 23 4.97 5.33 7.28
CA SER A 23 4.25 6.31 8.10
C SER A 23 2.99 5.69 8.70
N ALA A 24 2.19 5.01 7.87
CA ALA A 24 1.01 4.26 8.31
C ALA A 24 1.35 3.18 9.35
N LEU A 25 2.40 2.39 9.12
CA LEU A 25 2.84 1.32 10.02
C LEU A 25 3.38 1.83 11.37
N THR A 26 4.18 2.89 11.34
CA THR A 26 4.94 3.35 12.52
C THR A 26 4.21 4.43 13.31
N GLY A 27 3.14 5.02 12.76
CA GLY A 27 2.45 6.16 13.34
C GLY A 27 3.22 7.48 13.25
N ASN A 28 4.38 7.51 12.57
CA ASN A 28 5.19 8.71 12.43
C ASN A 28 4.73 9.54 11.21
N PRO A 29 4.32 10.81 11.38
CA PRO A 29 3.93 11.66 10.25
C PRO A 29 5.09 11.90 9.29
N VAL A 30 4.79 12.01 7.99
CA VAL A 30 5.77 12.26 6.93
C VAL A 30 5.35 13.41 6.01
N HIS A 31 6.30 14.26 5.64
CA HIS A 31 6.22 15.27 4.59
C HIS A 31 7.16 14.90 3.45
N ILE A 32 6.70 15.00 2.22
CA ILE A 32 7.48 14.72 1.03
C ILE A 32 7.37 15.91 0.08
N GLU A 33 8.49 16.51 -0.29
CA GLU A 33 8.56 17.56 -1.32
C GLU A 33 9.13 17.01 -2.62
N ASN A 34 9.12 17.81 -3.70
CA ASN A 34 9.73 17.47 -4.99
C ASN A 34 9.34 16.08 -5.51
N ILE A 35 8.08 15.67 -5.32
CA ILE A 35 7.62 14.32 -5.68
C ILE A 35 7.89 14.05 -7.16
N ARG A 36 8.64 12.97 -7.42
CA ARG A 36 9.06 12.57 -8.76
C ARG A 36 9.85 13.65 -9.50
N GLY A 37 10.60 14.48 -8.78
CA GLY A 37 11.31 15.65 -9.29
C GLY A 37 12.38 15.35 -10.33
N ASN A 38 13.00 14.17 -10.28
CA ASN A 38 14.04 13.72 -11.23
C ASN A 38 13.48 13.09 -12.51
N ARG A 39 12.15 12.92 -12.63
CA ARG A 39 11.56 12.35 -13.84
C ARG A 39 11.56 13.39 -14.96
N SER A 40 12.05 13.00 -16.14
CA SER A 40 11.99 13.82 -17.35
C SER A 40 10.56 14.03 -17.86
N GLY A 41 9.68 13.04 -17.67
CA GLY A 41 8.26 13.13 -18.00
C GLY A 41 7.40 13.77 -16.90
N LYS A 42 6.10 13.44 -16.88
CA LYS A 42 5.15 13.94 -15.86
C LYS A 42 5.71 13.81 -14.45
N LYS A 43 5.83 14.91 -13.71
CA LYS A 43 6.26 14.98 -12.30
C LYS A 43 5.06 14.91 -11.36
N GLY A 44 5.31 14.92 -10.05
CA GLY A 44 4.28 14.85 -9.02
C GLY A 44 3.57 13.50 -8.92
N LEU A 45 2.55 13.46 -8.07
CA LEU A 45 1.73 12.28 -7.84
C LEU A 45 1.02 11.83 -9.12
N LYS A 46 0.97 10.51 -9.33
CA LYS A 46 0.11 9.85 -10.33
C LYS A 46 -1.07 9.17 -9.66
N GLN A 47 -2.08 8.80 -10.44
CA GLN A 47 -3.29 8.11 -9.97
C GLN A 47 -3.01 6.91 -9.05
N SER A 48 -2.03 6.06 -9.38
CA SER A 48 -1.69 4.90 -8.54
C SER A 48 -1.08 5.29 -7.18
N HIS A 49 -0.32 6.38 -7.11
CA HIS A 49 0.15 6.90 -5.83
C HIS A 49 -1.03 7.40 -5.01
N LEU A 50 -1.89 8.21 -5.64
CA LEU A 50 -3.06 8.79 -4.98
C LEU A 50 -3.99 7.71 -4.42
N ALA A 51 -4.29 6.68 -5.22
CA ALA A 51 -5.12 5.56 -4.81
C ALA A 51 -4.53 4.82 -3.58
N ALA A 52 -3.23 4.54 -3.58
CA ALA A 52 -2.57 3.91 -2.43
C ALA A 52 -2.58 4.80 -1.17
N ILE A 53 -2.31 6.11 -1.34
CA ILE A 53 -2.32 7.08 -0.25
C ILE A 53 -3.71 7.19 0.38
N GLN A 54 -4.75 7.36 -0.45
CA GLN A 54 -6.13 7.48 0.00
C GLN A 54 -6.61 6.20 0.68
N PHE A 55 -6.24 5.04 0.13
CA PHE A 55 -6.58 3.75 0.74
C PHE A 55 -5.94 3.60 2.12
N LEU A 56 -4.64 3.85 2.23
CA LEU A 56 -3.95 3.79 3.53
C LEU A 56 -4.50 4.83 4.51
N ALA A 57 -4.80 6.04 4.06
CA ALA A 57 -5.37 7.08 4.91
C ALA A 57 -6.74 6.68 5.46
N SER A 58 -7.62 6.16 4.61
CA SER A 58 -8.93 5.65 5.01
C SER A 58 -8.79 4.50 6.00
N LEU A 59 -7.91 3.53 5.72
CA LEU A 59 -7.71 2.34 6.54
C LEU A 59 -7.13 2.65 7.93
N THR A 60 -6.26 3.65 8.01
CA THR A 60 -5.59 4.08 9.25
C THR A 60 -6.31 5.19 10.00
N GLY A 61 -7.30 5.84 9.38
CA GLY A 61 -7.88 7.09 9.90
C GLY A 61 -6.92 8.28 9.84
N SER A 62 -5.94 8.27 8.91
CA SER A 62 -4.96 9.35 8.76
C SER A 62 -5.55 10.57 8.06
N SER A 63 -5.03 11.75 8.42
CA SER A 63 -5.24 12.98 7.66
C SER A 63 -4.14 13.14 6.60
N VAL A 64 -4.49 13.69 5.44
CA VAL A 64 -3.56 13.87 4.32
C VAL A 64 -3.76 15.24 3.68
N SER A 65 -2.66 15.92 3.34
CA SER A 65 -2.65 17.19 2.59
C SER A 65 -1.82 17.05 1.31
N GLY A 66 -2.26 17.65 0.20
CA GLY A 66 -1.55 17.57 -1.09
C GLY A 66 -1.76 16.24 -1.85
N ALA A 67 -2.79 15.47 -1.46
CA ALA A 67 -3.16 14.23 -2.13
C ALA A 67 -4.02 14.48 -3.37
N GLU A 68 -3.38 15.01 -4.42
CA GLU A 68 -4.00 15.23 -5.72
C GLU A 68 -3.03 14.84 -6.85
N VAL A 69 -3.57 14.47 -8.01
CA VAL A 69 -2.73 14.13 -9.17
C VAL A 69 -1.94 15.35 -9.61
N GLY A 70 -0.64 15.17 -9.85
CA GLY A 70 0.27 16.24 -10.23
C GLY A 70 0.91 16.97 -9.05
N SER A 71 0.42 16.77 -7.81
CA SER A 71 1.02 17.43 -6.64
C SER A 71 2.50 17.08 -6.49
N SER A 72 3.32 18.11 -6.25
CA SER A 72 4.74 17.99 -5.96
C SER A 72 5.05 17.83 -4.47
N SER A 73 4.05 17.98 -3.60
CA SER A 73 4.19 17.87 -2.15
C SER A 73 3.04 17.08 -1.51
N LEU A 74 3.35 16.30 -0.48
CA LEU A 74 2.40 15.48 0.26
C LEU A 74 2.76 15.48 1.73
N SER A 75 1.77 15.67 2.60
CA SER A 75 1.91 15.35 4.02
C SER A 75 0.90 14.27 4.41
N PHE A 76 1.36 13.26 5.13
CA PHE A 76 0.55 12.17 5.65
C PHE A 76 0.69 12.14 7.17
N TYR A 77 -0.45 12.17 7.87
CA TYR A 77 -0.55 12.27 9.32
C TYR A 77 -1.33 11.07 9.87
N PRO A 78 -0.63 10.01 10.30
CA PRO A 78 -1.22 8.92 11.05
C PRO A 78 -1.85 9.45 12.35
N PRO A 79 -2.92 8.81 12.86
CA PRO A 79 -3.39 9.10 14.20
C PRO A 79 -2.25 8.91 15.20
N LYS A 80 -2.12 9.82 16.17
CA LYS A 80 -1.12 9.68 17.23
C LYS A 80 -1.35 8.33 17.93
N THR A 81 -0.38 7.43 17.87
CA THR A 81 -0.27 6.34 18.83
C THR A 81 -0.06 7.00 20.19
N ARG A 82 -1.02 6.86 21.11
CA ARG A 82 -0.81 7.30 22.49
C ARG A 82 0.40 6.54 22.99
N SER A 83 1.43 7.29 23.33
CA SER A 83 2.75 6.84 23.74
C SER A 83 2.67 5.89 24.94
N ASN A 84 2.54 4.61 24.65
CA ASN A 84 3.10 3.57 25.48
C ASN A 84 3.89 2.63 24.55
N PRO A 85 5.24 2.67 24.57
CA PRO A 85 6.09 1.76 23.80
C PRO A 85 5.80 0.28 24.06
N SER A 86 5.20 -0.05 25.22
CA SER A 86 4.78 -1.40 25.60
C SER A 86 3.39 -1.79 25.05
N ALA A 87 2.65 -0.85 24.45
CA ALA A 87 1.29 -1.03 23.95
C ALA A 87 1.21 -1.03 22.41
N GLN A 88 2.33 -1.26 21.72
CA GLN A 88 2.39 -1.37 20.26
C GLN A 88 1.45 -2.47 19.72
N GLY A 89 1.01 -3.41 20.57
CA GLY A 89 0.01 -4.44 20.26
C GLY A 89 -1.43 -4.14 20.67
N GLN A 90 -1.73 -3.06 21.43
CA GLN A 90 -3.04 -2.90 22.09
C GLN A 90 -4.11 -2.10 21.33
N ARG A 91 -3.79 -1.48 20.19
CA ARG A 91 -4.78 -0.70 19.42
C ARG A 91 -5.30 -1.37 18.15
N ILE A 92 -4.82 -2.56 17.87
CA ILE A 92 -5.15 -3.32 16.66
C ILE A 92 -6.57 -3.89 16.77
N ASN A 93 -7.09 -4.03 17.99
CA ASN A 93 -8.48 -4.38 18.28
C ASN A 93 -9.51 -3.29 17.90
N GLU A 94 -9.07 -2.06 17.58
CA GLU A 94 -9.96 -0.98 17.09
C GLU A 94 -9.86 -0.76 15.57
N LEU A 95 -8.92 -1.43 14.88
CA LEU A 95 -8.81 -1.40 13.43
C LEU A 95 -9.95 -2.25 12.84
N ARG A 96 -11.11 -1.62 12.61
CA ARG A 96 -12.20 -2.18 11.82
C ARG A 96 -11.79 -2.29 10.36
N VAL A 97 -10.91 -3.25 10.05
CA VAL A 97 -10.66 -3.65 8.68
C VAL A 97 -11.91 -4.37 8.19
N LYS A 98 -12.52 -3.84 7.13
CA LYS A 98 -13.64 -4.53 6.49
C LYS A 98 -13.10 -5.81 5.83
N PRO A 99 -13.83 -6.94 5.88
CA PRO A 99 -13.38 -8.20 5.29
C PRO A 99 -13.17 -8.10 3.77
N ALA A 100 -13.89 -7.19 3.10
CA ALA A 100 -13.72 -6.89 1.69
C ALA A 100 -13.61 -5.38 1.45
N MET A 101 -12.54 -4.98 0.76
CA MET A 101 -12.26 -3.60 0.37
C MET A 101 -11.98 -3.52 -1.13
N LYS A 102 -12.23 -2.33 -1.71
CA LYS A 102 -12.05 -2.10 -3.15
C LYS A 102 -11.24 -0.83 -3.40
N ILE A 103 -10.36 -0.88 -4.39
CA ILE A 103 -9.63 0.25 -4.95
C ILE A 103 -9.88 0.25 -6.45
N GLU A 104 -10.51 1.30 -6.96
CA GLU A 104 -10.83 1.40 -8.39
C GLU A 104 -10.12 2.59 -9.00
N LEU A 105 -9.32 2.33 -10.04
CA LEU A 105 -8.62 3.38 -10.75
C LEU A 105 -9.45 3.81 -11.97
N PRO A 106 -9.62 5.12 -12.19
CA PRO A 106 -10.28 5.63 -13.39
C PRO A 106 -9.42 5.47 -14.67
N THR A 107 -8.17 5.05 -14.54
CA THR A 107 -7.22 4.87 -15.64
C THR A 107 -6.45 3.58 -15.46
N ALA A 108 -5.72 3.15 -16.49
CA ALA A 108 -4.82 1.98 -16.44
C ALA A 108 -3.55 2.23 -15.59
N GLY A 109 -3.66 2.78 -14.38
CA GLY A 109 -2.55 2.82 -13.44
C GLY A 109 -2.22 1.42 -12.92
N SER A 110 -0.94 1.13 -12.68
CA SER A 110 -0.52 -0.21 -12.23
C SER A 110 -1.14 -0.58 -10.88
N ILE A 111 -1.90 -1.66 -10.86
CA ILE A 111 -2.44 -2.22 -9.62
C ILE A 111 -1.32 -2.77 -8.73
N PHE A 112 -0.22 -3.26 -9.32
CA PHE A 112 0.88 -3.87 -8.57
C PHE A 112 1.71 -2.84 -7.82
N LEU A 113 1.81 -1.62 -8.34
CA LEU A 113 2.43 -0.53 -7.60
C LEU A 113 1.55 -0.07 -6.42
N ILE A 114 0.23 -0.17 -6.53
CA ILE A 114 -0.67 0.08 -5.38
C ILE A 114 -0.49 -1.04 -4.36
N PHE A 115 -0.54 -2.29 -4.81
CA PHE A 115 -0.32 -3.45 -3.97
C PHE A 115 0.98 -3.33 -3.18
N GLN A 116 2.10 -3.02 -3.83
CA GLN A 116 3.39 -2.81 -3.17
C GLN A 116 3.36 -1.77 -2.04
N ALA A 117 2.54 -0.72 -2.18
CA ALA A 117 2.42 0.32 -1.17
C ALA A 117 1.56 -0.14 0.02
N ILE A 118 0.45 -0.82 -0.25
CA ILE A 118 -0.52 -1.18 0.80
C ILE A 118 -0.15 -2.49 1.51
N TYR A 119 0.56 -3.39 0.83
CA TYR A 119 0.84 -4.74 1.31
C TYR A 119 1.51 -4.81 2.68
N PRO A 120 2.57 -4.03 2.98
CA PRO A 120 3.22 -4.10 4.29
C PRO A 120 2.27 -3.77 5.44
N TYR A 121 1.36 -2.81 5.23
CA TYR A 121 0.35 -2.45 6.22
C TYR A 121 -0.73 -3.53 6.36
N LEU A 122 -1.21 -4.08 5.25
CA LEU A 122 -2.19 -5.17 5.28
C LEU A 122 -1.64 -6.42 5.96
N LEU A 123 -0.35 -6.73 5.74
CA LEU A 123 0.32 -7.82 6.42
C LEU A 123 0.41 -7.58 7.93
N HIS A 124 0.78 -6.36 8.34
CA HIS A 124 0.82 -5.99 9.74
C HIS A 124 -0.54 -6.16 10.40
N VAL A 125 -1.62 -5.63 9.81
CA VAL A 125 -2.97 -5.78 10.40
C VAL A 125 -3.46 -7.23 10.35
N GLY A 126 -3.14 -7.95 9.28
CA GLY A 126 -3.45 -9.37 9.12
C GLY A 126 -2.95 -10.23 10.28
N ALA A 127 -1.79 -9.89 10.85
CA ALA A 127 -1.22 -10.62 11.98
C ALA A 127 -2.05 -10.52 13.29
N PHE A 128 -3.08 -9.68 13.32
CA PHE A 128 -3.93 -9.44 14.51
C PHE A 128 -5.41 -9.68 14.26
N THR A 129 -5.78 -10.24 13.09
CA THR A 129 -7.15 -10.64 12.78
C THR A 129 -7.19 -12.12 12.42
N GLU A 130 -8.23 -12.82 12.88
CA GLU A 130 -8.50 -14.20 12.46
C GLU A 130 -9.23 -14.24 11.11
N GLU A 131 -9.94 -13.16 10.77
CA GLU A 131 -10.67 -13.02 9.52
C GLU A 131 -9.74 -12.61 8.37
N PRO A 132 -9.88 -13.22 7.17
CA PRO A 132 -9.09 -12.86 6.00
C PRO A 132 -9.38 -11.43 5.52
N ILE A 133 -8.35 -10.76 5.00
CA ILE A 133 -8.45 -9.40 4.46
C ILE A 133 -8.48 -9.45 2.93
N SER A 134 -9.63 -9.17 2.32
CA SER A 134 -9.74 -9.15 0.86
C SER A 134 -9.65 -7.73 0.30
N VAL A 135 -8.78 -7.49 -0.69
CA VAL A 135 -8.66 -6.20 -1.39
C VAL A 135 -8.72 -6.37 -2.91
N THR A 136 -9.83 -5.96 -3.51
CA THR A 136 -9.97 -5.92 -4.97
C THR A 136 -9.35 -4.62 -5.51
N ILE A 137 -8.43 -4.71 -6.47
CA ILE A 137 -7.79 -3.55 -7.10
C ILE A 137 -8.05 -3.58 -8.61
N THR A 138 -8.86 -2.64 -9.09
CA THR A 138 -9.21 -2.51 -10.50
C THR A 138 -8.31 -1.47 -11.16
N GLY A 139 -7.56 -1.87 -12.20
CA GLY A 139 -6.63 -0.99 -12.92
C GLY A 139 -5.80 -1.75 -13.96
N GLY A 140 -4.64 -1.19 -14.33
CA GLY A 140 -3.74 -1.77 -15.32
C GLY A 140 -2.88 -2.90 -14.75
N THR A 141 -2.82 -4.01 -15.51
CA THR A 141 -2.17 -5.28 -15.12
C THR A 141 -0.84 -5.52 -15.87
N ASN A 142 -0.73 -4.94 -17.07
CA ASN A 142 0.45 -5.04 -17.95
C ASN A 142 0.83 -3.64 -18.44
N VAL A 143 1.28 -2.79 -17.51
CA VAL A 143 1.62 -1.40 -17.80
C VAL A 143 3.11 -1.15 -17.68
N SER A 144 3.63 -0.23 -18.50
CA SER A 144 5.07 0.06 -18.55
C SER A 144 5.62 0.51 -17.19
N PHE A 145 6.88 0.12 -16.93
CA PHE A 145 7.61 0.46 -15.69
C PHE A 145 6.92 -0.02 -14.40
N ALA A 146 6.19 -1.13 -14.49
CA ALA A 146 5.60 -1.81 -13.36
C ALA A 146 5.71 -3.34 -13.55
N PRO A 147 5.58 -4.13 -12.47
CA PRO A 147 5.45 -5.58 -12.60
C PRO A 147 4.28 -5.94 -13.53
N SER A 148 4.47 -6.95 -14.37
CA SER A 148 3.39 -7.54 -15.16
C SER A 148 2.60 -8.54 -14.33
N ILE A 149 1.42 -8.88 -14.83
CA ILE A 149 0.62 -9.95 -14.26
C ILE A 149 1.36 -11.29 -14.20
N ASP A 150 2.09 -11.63 -15.26
CA ASP A 150 2.86 -12.86 -15.36
C ASP A 150 3.98 -12.91 -14.34
N TYR A 151 4.70 -11.79 -14.14
CA TYR A 151 5.71 -11.69 -13.10
C TYR A 151 5.11 -11.94 -11.72
N VAL A 152 3.93 -11.36 -11.45
CA VAL A 152 3.30 -11.51 -10.14
C VAL A 152 2.83 -12.95 -9.93
N ALA A 153 2.20 -13.56 -10.93
CA ALA A 153 1.66 -14.91 -10.85
C ALA A 153 2.76 -16.00 -10.80
N GLN A 154 3.84 -15.83 -11.57
CA GLN A 154 4.86 -16.86 -11.76
C GLN A 154 6.11 -16.64 -10.90
N VAL A 155 6.34 -15.43 -10.38
CA VAL A 155 7.50 -15.10 -9.56
C VAL A 155 7.09 -14.62 -8.19
N LEU A 156 6.34 -13.52 -8.07
CA LEU A 156 6.09 -12.89 -6.77
C LEU A 156 5.27 -13.78 -5.82
N VAL A 157 4.12 -14.29 -6.28
CA VAL A 157 3.24 -15.13 -5.47
C VAL A 157 3.91 -16.46 -5.07
N PRO A 158 4.58 -17.20 -5.98
CA PRO A 158 5.33 -18.39 -5.57
C PRO A 158 6.45 -18.10 -4.56
N ASN A 159 7.10 -16.92 -4.64
CA ASN A 159 8.08 -16.52 -3.64
C ASN A 159 7.44 -16.21 -2.28
N PHE A 160 6.25 -15.61 -2.27
CA PHE A 160 5.51 -15.32 -1.05
C PHE A 160 5.05 -16.60 -0.35
N ALA A 161 4.52 -17.57 -1.09
CA ALA A 161 4.10 -18.86 -0.55
C ALA A 161 5.22 -19.67 0.13
N ARG A 162 6.50 -19.39 -0.17
CA ARG A 162 7.65 -20.02 0.50
C ARG A 162 7.96 -19.41 1.87
N SER A 163 7.38 -18.27 2.20
CA SER A 163 7.60 -17.60 3.49
C SER A 163 6.40 -17.82 4.41
N PRO A 164 6.59 -18.36 5.62
CA PRO A 164 5.50 -18.58 6.57
C PRO A 164 4.89 -17.27 7.10
N LEU A 165 5.51 -16.13 6.82
CA LEU A 165 5.07 -14.80 7.25
C LEU A 165 4.29 -14.04 6.18
N ILE A 166 4.12 -14.59 4.97
CA ILE A 166 3.65 -13.85 3.78
C ILE A 166 2.63 -14.73 3.05
N PHE A 167 1.43 -14.86 3.60
CA PHE A 167 0.39 -15.68 2.97
C PHE A 167 -0.49 -14.84 2.04
N VAL A 168 -0.42 -15.14 0.74
CA VAL A 168 -1.37 -14.65 -0.26
C VAL A 168 -2.08 -15.88 -0.80
N GLU A 169 -3.24 -16.18 -0.21
CA GLU A 169 -3.97 -17.41 -0.53
C GLU A 169 -4.45 -17.43 -1.98
N ARG A 170 -4.93 -16.29 -2.50
CA ARG A 170 -5.55 -16.25 -3.83
C ARG A 170 -5.46 -14.88 -4.48
N ALA A 171 -4.69 -14.79 -5.56
CA ALA A 171 -4.82 -13.71 -6.54
C ALA A 171 -5.77 -14.19 -7.65
N ILE A 172 -6.98 -13.61 -7.72
CA ILE A 172 -7.91 -13.88 -8.82
C ILE A 172 -7.65 -12.85 -9.91
N ILE A 173 -7.10 -13.35 -11.00
CA ILE A 173 -6.66 -12.56 -12.13
C ILE A 173 -7.59 -12.89 -13.29
N HIS A 174 -8.44 -11.94 -13.69
CA HIS A 174 -9.20 -12.06 -14.92
C HIS A 174 -8.48 -11.31 -16.05
N ASN A 175 -8.41 -11.91 -17.24
CA ASN A 175 -8.05 -11.21 -18.45
C ASN A 175 -9.23 -10.31 -18.83
N GLY A 176 -9.11 -9.03 -18.48
CA GLY A 176 -10.20 -8.04 -18.47
C GLY A 176 -10.38 -7.45 -17.08
N PHE A 177 -10.70 -6.15 -16.98
CA PHE A 177 -11.09 -5.52 -15.72
C PHE A 177 -12.14 -6.40 -15.00
N PRO A 178 -12.04 -6.73 -13.68
CA PRO A 178 -11.10 -6.33 -12.62
C PRO A 178 -10.16 -7.46 -12.11
N ILE A 179 -9.06 -7.08 -11.43
CA ILE A 179 -8.22 -7.99 -10.63
C ILE A 179 -8.63 -7.94 -9.16
N SER A 180 -8.80 -9.12 -8.56
CA SER A 180 -9.03 -9.25 -7.12
C SER A 180 -7.81 -9.84 -6.44
N LEU A 181 -7.26 -9.14 -5.44
CA LEU A 181 -6.17 -9.65 -4.62
C LEU A 181 -6.69 -9.98 -3.21
N CYS A 182 -6.85 -11.26 -2.90
CA CYS A 182 -7.24 -11.68 -1.57
C CYS A 182 -5.99 -11.93 -0.72
N LEU A 183 -5.87 -11.22 0.41
CA LEU A 183 -4.80 -11.40 1.40
C LEU A 183 -5.38 -12.05 2.65
N THR A 184 -5.38 -13.38 2.69
CA THR A 184 -5.75 -14.12 3.88
C THR A 184 -4.56 -14.15 4.82
N SER A 185 -4.65 -13.52 5.99
CA SER A 185 -3.75 -13.84 7.09
C SER A 185 -4.40 -14.94 7.90
N VAL A 186 -3.77 -16.10 7.98
CA VAL A 186 -4.18 -17.15 8.92
C VAL A 186 -3.13 -17.17 10.00
N ASN A 187 -3.45 -16.64 11.18
CA ASN A 187 -2.73 -17.05 12.39
C ASN A 187 -3.16 -18.49 12.70
N SER A 188 -2.55 -19.43 12.00
CA SER A 188 -2.48 -20.82 12.43
C SER A 188 -1.01 -21.16 12.47
N VAL A 189 -0.34 -20.67 13.52
CA VAL A 189 0.79 -21.43 14.04
C VAL A 189 0.16 -22.74 14.51
N ALA A 190 0.22 -23.75 13.65
CA ALA A 190 -0.09 -25.11 14.07
C ALA A 190 0.87 -25.43 15.23
N GLU A 191 0.30 -25.83 16.37
CA GLU A 191 1.02 -26.58 17.41
C GLU A 191 1.75 -27.79 16.83
#